data_AF-A0A842THP7-F1
#
_entry.id   AF-A0A842THP7-F1
#
_cell.length_a   1.000
_cell.length_b   1.000
_cell.length_c   1.000
_cell.angle_alpha   90.00
_cell.angle_beta   90.00
_cell.angle_gamma   90.00
#
_symmetry.space_group_name_H-M   'P 1'
#
loop_
_entity.id
_entity.type
_entity.pdbx_description
1 polymer ?
#
loop_
_entity_poly.entity_id
_entity_poly.type
_entity_poly.pdbx_seq_one_letter_code
_entity_poly.pdbx_strand_id
1 'polypeptide(L)'
;MEHTLCQTNGFQGYNKHEFPALFNELELDSETLLYSHLTQIEELIDTNSTIGSRTYILFNSLSWDRREIVEIPLFINSSGIKSISVYDIDQNKKIPIQIDFIENYSSDNSIKNASIYLDAEIPSLGWNCYSMVFNTSYENPLPVDFTPPNV
;
A
#
# COMPACT_ATOMS: atom_id res chain seq x y z
N MET A 1 6.57 -17.39 46.31
CA MET A 1 6.09 -17.24 44.92
C MET A 1 7.35 -17.25 44.07
N GLU A 2 7.74 -18.44 43.63
CA GLU A 2 8.98 -18.64 42.88
C GLU A 2 8.72 -18.32 41.41
N HIS A 3 9.51 -17.40 40.87
CA HIS A 3 9.53 -17.11 39.45
C HIS A 3 10.23 -18.28 38.75
N THR A 4 9.47 -19.08 38.02
CA THR A 4 10.01 -20.11 37.13
C THR A 4 10.75 -19.42 35.99
N LEU A 5 12.07 -19.31 36.15
CA LEU A 5 13.00 -18.97 35.07
C LEU A 5 12.86 -20.02 33.97
N CYS A 6 12.52 -19.56 32.77
CA CYS A 6 12.48 -20.38 31.57
C CYS A 6 13.88 -21.02 31.38
N GLN A 7 13.98 -22.32 31.60
CA GLN A 7 15.23 -23.04 31.40
C GLN A 7 15.52 -23.11 29.90
N THR A 8 16.56 -22.41 29.46
CA THR A 8 17.11 -22.56 28.12
C THR A 8 17.79 -23.93 28.05
N ASN A 9 17.08 -24.92 27.54
CA ASN A 9 17.67 -26.20 27.17
C ASN A 9 18.80 -25.97 26.16
N GLY A 10 19.90 -26.69 26.35
CA GLY A 10 21.22 -26.39 25.82
C GLY A 10 21.27 -26.08 24.33
N PHE A 11 22.02 -25.02 24.00
CA PHE A 11 22.57 -24.78 22.67
C PHE A 11 23.50 -25.96 22.31
N GLN A 12 22.96 -26.99 21.66
CA GLN A 12 23.76 -27.91 20.85
C GLN A 12 24.14 -27.19 19.57
N GLY A 13 25.41 -27.30 19.18
CA GLY A 13 25.99 -26.55 18.06
C GLY A 13 25.18 -26.72 16.78
N TYR A 14 24.67 -25.60 16.26
CA TYR A 14 23.97 -25.56 14.98
C TYR A 14 24.91 -26.02 13.86
N ASN A 15 24.50 -27.04 13.11
CA ASN A 15 25.15 -27.43 11.88
C ASN A 15 24.99 -26.26 10.89
N LYS A 16 26.09 -25.75 10.35
CA LYS A 16 26.12 -24.56 9.46
C LYS A 16 25.20 -24.68 8.22
N HIS A 17 24.80 -25.90 7.88
CA HIS A 17 23.91 -26.20 6.76
C HIS A 17 22.40 -26.13 7.09
N GLU A 18 22.01 -26.12 8.36
CA GLU A 18 20.61 -26.08 8.80
C GLU A 18 20.12 -24.65 9.12
N PHE A 19 21.07 -23.73 9.34
CA PHE A 19 20.78 -22.34 9.67
C PHE A 19 19.93 -21.60 8.60
N PRO A 20 20.18 -21.77 7.29
CA PRO A 20 19.36 -21.11 6.27
C PRO A 20 17.91 -21.63 6.24
N ALA A 21 17.71 -22.93 6.49
CA ALA A 21 16.38 -23.52 6.50
C ALA A 21 15.55 -23.03 7.69
N LEU A 22 16.16 -23.01 8.89
CA LEU A 22 15.52 -22.49 10.09
C LEU A 22 15.22 -21.00 9.99
N PHE A 23 16.13 -20.22 9.39
CA PHE A 23 15.89 -18.78 9.18
C PHE A 23 14.68 -18.54 8.26
N ASN A 24 14.60 -19.27 7.15
CA ASN A 24 13.47 -19.15 6.22
C ASN A 24 12.14 -19.56 6.85
N GLU A 25 12.14 -20.60 7.69
CA GLU A 25 10.93 -21.03 8.43
C GLU A 25 10.46 -19.93 9.40
N LEU A 26 11.39 -19.34 10.17
CA LEU A 26 11.07 -18.24 11.07
C LEU A 26 10.59 -16.98 10.34
N GLU A 27 11.18 -16.67 9.19
CA GLU A 27 10.76 -15.56 8.33
C GLU A 27 9.31 -15.78 7.88
N LEU A 28 8.99 -16.96 7.34
CA LEU A 28 7.65 -17.31 6.88
C LEU A 28 6.60 -17.26 8.01
N ASP A 29 6.94 -17.79 9.19
CA ASP A 29 6.05 -17.76 10.35
C ASP A 29 5.78 -16.30 10.80
N SER A 30 6.81 -15.47 10.79
CA SER A 30 6.69 -14.05 11.16
C SER A 30 5.85 -13.26 10.16
N GLU A 31 6.01 -13.50 8.87
CA GLU A 31 5.19 -12.90 7.82
C GLU A 31 3.74 -13.33 7.96
N THR A 32 3.49 -14.62 8.17
CA THR A 32 2.14 -15.17 8.35
C THR A 32 1.43 -14.51 9.53
N LEU A 33 2.13 -14.38 10.66
CA LEU A 33 1.60 -13.73 11.85
C LEU A 33 1.31 -12.25 11.59
N LEU A 34 2.25 -11.55 10.94
CA LEU A 34 2.09 -10.14 10.58
C LEU A 34 0.86 -9.93 9.68
N TYR A 35 0.74 -10.69 8.59
CA TYR A 35 -0.40 -10.60 7.68
C TYR A 35 -1.72 -10.89 8.39
N SER A 36 -1.76 -11.91 9.25
CA SER A 36 -2.96 -12.23 10.02
C SER A 36 -3.41 -11.06 10.91
N HIS A 37 -2.46 -10.37 11.55
CA HIS A 37 -2.77 -9.20 12.37
C HIS A 37 -3.20 -8.00 11.54
N LEU A 38 -2.54 -7.74 10.40
CA LEU A 38 -2.91 -6.63 9.51
C LEU A 38 -4.33 -6.82 8.94
N THR A 39 -4.70 -8.04 8.56
CA THR A 39 -6.06 -8.37 8.11
C THR A 39 -7.09 -8.15 9.22
N GLN A 40 -6.80 -8.53 10.46
CA GLN A 40 -7.70 -8.26 11.59
C GLN A 40 -7.91 -6.76 11.81
N ILE A 41 -6.87 -5.95 11.63
CA ILE A 41 -6.99 -4.48 11.75
C ILE A 41 -7.80 -3.92 10.58
N GLU A 42 -7.56 -4.39 9.35
CA GLU A 42 -8.33 -4.00 8.17
C GLU A 42 -9.83 -4.24 8.36
N GLU A 43 -10.24 -5.39 8.91
CA GLU A 43 -11.65 -5.71 9.19
C GLU A 43 -12.31 -4.75 10.19
N LEU A 44 -11.52 -4.09 11.03
CA LEU A 44 -11.99 -3.10 12.01
C LEU A 44 -12.03 -1.67 11.46
N ILE A 45 -11.35 -1.41 10.32
CA ILE A 45 -11.32 -0.10 9.69
C ILE A 45 -12.57 0.07 8.84
N ASP A 46 -13.29 1.18 9.03
CA ASP A 46 -14.45 1.50 8.21
C ASP A 46 -14.01 1.91 6.80
N THR A 47 -14.00 0.93 5.90
CA THR A 47 -13.67 1.14 4.48
C THR A 47 -14.89 1.44 3.62
N ASN A 48 -16.08 1.62 4.21
CA ASN A 48 -17.32 1.92 3.48
C ASN A 48 -17.38 3.33 2.88
N SER A 49 -16.28 4.10 2.95
CA SER A 49 -16.11 5.36 2.25
C SER A 49 -16.51 5.19 0.78
N THR A 50 -17.58 5.89 0.40
CA THR A 50 -18.30 5.78 -0.88
C THR A 50 -17.52 6.32 -2.08
N ILE A 51 -16.25 6.69 -1.88
CA ILE A 51 -15.49 7.51 -2.82
C ILE A 51 -14.81 6.66 -3.90
N GLY A 52 -14.54 5.37 -3.68
CA GLY A 52 -13.74 4.58 -4.63
C GLY A 52 -14.03 3.08 -4.71
N SER A 53 -13.37 2.45 -5.69
CA SER A 53 -13.55 1.04 -6.06
C SER A 53 -12.60 0.10 -5.32
N ARG A 54 -11.50 0.62 -4.77
CA ARG A 54 -10.52 -0.14 -3.96
C ARG A 54 -9.93 0.76 -2.88
N THR A 55 -9.64 0.18 -1.72
CA THR A 55 -9.01 0.88 -0.59
C THR A 55 -7.65 0.24 -0.30
N TYR A 56 -6.65 1.08 -0.01
CA TYR A 56 -5.33 0.68 0.41
C TYR A 56 -5.05 1.27 1.79
N ILE A 57 -4.51 0.44 2.68
CA ILE A 57 -4.19 0.82 4.05
C ILE A 57 -2.68 0.75 4.20
N LEU A 58 -2.07 1.88 4.52
CA LEU A 58 -0.62 1.97 4.73
C LEU A 58 -0.35 2.05 6.22
N PHE A 59 0.43 1.09 6.73
CA PHE A 59 0.75 0.99 8.16
C PHE A 59 2.16 1.51 8.43
N ASN A 60 2.30 2.24 9.53
CA ASN A 60 3.58 2.69 10.05
C ASN A 60 3.80 2.13 11.46
N SER A 61 4.74 1.20 11.57
CA SER A 61 5.14 0.58 12.84
C SER A 61 6.16 1.40 13.63
N LEU A 62 6.56 2.56 13.13
CA LEU A 62 7.57 3.41 13.77
C LEU A 62 6.94 4.42 14.74
N SER A 63 7.71 4.81 15.74
CA SER A 63 7.29 5.77 16.77
C SER A 63 7.38 7.25 16.32
N TRP A 64 7.42 7.50 15.01
CA TRP A 64 7.40 8.84 14.43
C TRP A 64 6.60 8.84 13.12
N ASP A 65 6.03 10.01 12.80
CA ASP A 65 5.30 10.21 11.55
C ASP A 65 6.23 10.03 10.36
N ARG A 66 5.71 9.41 9.30
CA ARG A 66 6.48 9.13 8.09
C ARG A 66 5.77 9.72 6.89
N ARG A 67 6.58 10.30 6.00
CA ARG A 67 6.18 10.65 4.64
C ARG A 67 7.07 9.91 3.67
N GLU A 68 6.49 9.19 2.73
CA GLU A 68 7.24 8.38 1.79
C GLU A 68 6.54 8.22 0.44
N ILE A 69 7.33 7.96 -0.60
CA ILE A 69 6.80 7.61 -1.92
C ILE A 69 6.50 6.11 -1.92
N VAL A 70 5.23 5.76 -2.11
CA VAL A 70 4.76 4.37 -2.13
C VAL A 70 4.37 3.99 -3.55
N GLU A 71 4.88 2.85 -4.00
CA GLU A 71 4.46 2.20 -5.24
C GLU A 71 3.23 1.32 -4.98
N ILE A 72 2.19 1.46 -5.80
CA ILE A 72 1.03 0.59 -5.77
C ILE A 72 0.83 -0.06 -7.15
N PRO A 73 1.07 -1.38 -7.26
CA PRO A 73 0.77 -2.12 -8.47
C PRO A 73 -0.73 -2.34 -8.61
N LEU A 74 -1.26 -2.06 -9.79
CA LEU A 74 -2.68 -2.15 -10.10
C LEU A 74 -2.94 -3.14 -11.22
N PHE A 75 -3.81 -4.11 -10.93
CA PHE A 75 -4.37 -5.06 -11.88
C PHE A 75 -5.88 -4.81 -11.99
N ILE A 76 -6.34 -4.33 -13.14
CA ILE A 76 -7.72 -3.94 -13.40
C ILE A 76 -8.33 -4.95 -14.37
N ASN A 77 -9.25 -5.77 -13.85
CA ASN A 77 -9.88 -6.86 -14.63
C ASN A 77 -11.11 -6.40 -15.44
N SER A 78 -11.50 -5.13 -15.32
CA SER A 78 -12.64 -4.54 -16.00
C SER A 78 -12.18 -3.60 -17.12
N SER A 79 -12.76 -3.75 -18.31
CA SER A 79 -12.51 -2.83 -19.43
C SER A 79 -13.22 -1.49 -19.23
N GLY A 80 -12.83 -0.47 -19.99
CA GLY A 80 -13.42 0.87 -19.95
C GLY A 80 -12.79 1.86 -18.97
N ILE A 81 -11.88 1.46 -18.08
CA ILE A 81 -11.16 2.38 -17.17
C ILE A 81 -10.11 3.17 -17.96
N LYS A 82 -10.13 4.50 -17.86
CA LYS A 82 -9.23 5.40 -18.61
C LYS A 82 -8.35 6.26 -17.75
N SER A 83 -8.74 6.51 -16.50
CA SER A 83 -7.92 7.25 -15.54
C SER A 83 -8.14 6.72 -14.13
N ILE A 84 -7.14 6.97 -13.29
CA ILE A 84 -7.11 6.56 -11.88
C ILE A 84 -6.97 7.83 -11.05
N SER A 85 -7.76 7.94 -10.00
CA SER A 85 -7.63 8.98 -8.98
C SER A 85 -7.46 8.34 -7.63
N VAL A 86 -6.69 9.00 -6.76
CA VAL A 86 -6.49 8.56 -5.38
C VAL A 86 -6.94 9.65 -4.43
N TYR A 87 -7.63 9.27 -3.36
CA TYR A 87 -8.10 10.16 -2.31
C TYR A 87 -7.62 9.65 -0.96
N ASP A 88 -7.15 10.56 -0.11
CA ASP A 88 -7.04 10.32 1.32
C ASP A 88 -8.46 10.28 1.90
N ILE A 89 -8.81 9.17 2.55
CA ILE A 89 -10.16 8.91 3.06
C ILE A 89 -10.48 9.84 4.24
N ASP A 90 -9.53 10.05 5.15
CA ASP A 90 -9.75 10.84 6.36
C ASP A 90 -9.88 12.33 6.05
N GLN A 91 -9.06 12.82 5.12
CA GLN A 91 -9.06 14.22 4.69
C GLN A 91 -10.08 14.50 3.57
N ASN A 92 -10.66 13.47 2.98
CA ASN A 92 -11.49 13.56 1.77
C ASN A 92 -10.82 14.41 0.68
N LYS A 93 -9.52 14.18 0.46
CA LYS A 93 -8.68 15.02 -0.39
C LYS A 93 -8.03 14.20 -1.49
N LYS A 94 -8.11 14.70 -2.72
CA LYS A 94 -7.42 14.09 -3.86
C LYS A 94 -5.91 14.21 -3.68
N ILE A 95 -5.22 13.09 -3.82
CA ILE A 95 -3.76 12.98 -3.74
C ILE A 95 -3.19 12.94 -5.17
N PRO A 96 -2.21 13.79 -5.49
CA PRO A 96 -1.48 13.69 -6.75
C PRO A 96 -0.78 12.34 -6.86
N ILE A 97 -0.88 11.71 -8.03
CA ILE A 97 -0.18 10.46 -8.32
C ILE A 97 0.68 10.62 -9.56
N GLN A 98 1.75 9.83 -9.62
CA GLN A 98 2.55 9.64 -10.81
C GLN A 98 2.34 8.23 -11.34
N ILE A 99 2.12 8.10 -12.64
CA ILE A 99 2.03 6.78 -13.31
C ILE A 99 3.40 6.47 -13.89
N ASP A 100 3.99 5.36 -13.49
CA ASP A 100 5.30 4.91 -13.98
C ASP A 100 5.17 3.97 -15.17
N PHE A 101 4.23 3.04 -15.06
CA PHE A 101 3.95 2.04 -16.08
C PHE A 101 2.44 1.94 -16.33
N ILE A 102 2.07 1.73 -17.59
CA ILE A 102 0.69 1.48 -17.99
C ILE A 102 0.66 0.44 -19.12
N GLU A 103 -0.16 -0.60 -18.94
CA GLU A 103 -0.53 -1.56 -19.96
C GLU A 103 -2.01 -1.42 -20.23
N ASN A 104 -2.39 -1.35 -21.50
CA ASN A 104 -3.78 -1.16 -21.90
C ASN A 104 -4.36 -2.42 -22.56
N TYR A 105 -5.66 -2.62 -22.41
CA TYR A 105 -6.42 -3.57 -23.21
C TYR A 105 -6.40 -3.17 -24.69
N SER A 106 -6.08 -4.12 -25.57
CA SER A 106 -6.00 -3.87 -27.01
C SER A 106 -7.35 -3.52 -27.66
N SER A 107 -8.46 -3.91 -27.04
CA SER A 107 -9.81 -3.73 -27.60
C SER A 107 -10.35 -2.31 -27.50
N ASP A 108 -10.07 -1.61 -26.39
CA ASP A 108 -10.68 -0.31 -26.06
C ASP A 108 -9.68 0.70 -25.47
N ASN A 109 -8.40 0.33 -25.41
CA ASN A 109 -7.32 1.11 -24.84
C ASN A 109 -7.55 1.50 -23.36
N SER A 110 -8.39 0.75 -22.65
CA SER A 110 -8.57 0.92 -21.21
C SER A 110 -7.38 0.37 -20.43
N ILE A 111 -7.15 0.91 -19.24
CA ILE A 111 -6.05 0.50 -18.36
C ILE A 111 -6.31 -0.92 -17.88
N LYS A 112 -5.36 -1.80 -18.16
CA LYS A 112 -5.33 -3.19 -17.69
C LYS A 112 -4.41 -3.33 -16.49
N ASN A 113 -3.16 -2.86 -16.64
CA ASN A 113 -2.18 -2.85 -15.56
C ASN A 113 -1.59 -1.45 -15.43
N ALA A 114 -1.28 -1.03 -14.21
CA ALA A 114 -0.54 0.20 -13.98
C ALA A 114 0.33 0.06 -12.74
N SER A 115 1.43 0.81 -12.67
CA SER A 115 2.12 1.09 -11.42
C SER A 115 2.02 2.59 -11.14
N ILE A 116 1.53 2.93 -9.95
CA ILE A 116 1.39 4.31 -9.52
C ILE A 116 2.25 4.59 -8.30
N TYR A 117 2.82 5.78 -8.26
CA TYR A 117 3.48 6.33 -7.08
C TYR A 117 2.62 7.41 -6.46
N LEU A 118 2.50 7.38 -5.14
CA LEU A 118 1.88 8.43 -4.36
C LEU A 118 2.77 8.84 -3.19
N ASP A 119 2.72 10.11 -2.83
CA ASP A 119 3.40 10.65 -1.65
C ASP A 119 2.48 10.49 -0.43
N ALA A 120 2.76 9.46 0.36
CA ALA A 120 1.91 9.02 1.46
C ALA A 120 2.37 9.64 2.78
N GLU A 121 1.43 10.20 3.54
CA GLU A 121 1.63 10.59 4.94
C GLU A 121 0.99 9.53 5.84
N ILE A 122 1.78 8.99 6.79
CA ILE A 122 1.36 7.90 7.67
C ILE A 122 1.75 8.26 9.11
N PRO A 123 0.80 8.36 10.05
CA PRO A 123 1.06 8.75 11.42
C PRO A 123 1.91 7.70 12.16
N SER A 124 2.59 8.12 13.22
CA SER A 124 3.30 7.22 14.12
C SER A 124 2.41 6.12 14.69
N LEU A 125 2.90 4.88 14.69
CA LEU A 125 2.23 3.70 15.26
C LEU A 125 0.76 3.57 14.78
N GLY A 126 0.51 3.94 13.54
CA GLY A 126 -0.84 4.06 13.00
C GLY A 126 -0.91 3.68 11.54
N TRP A 127 -1.99 4.10 10.90
CA TRP A 127 -2.24 3.86 9.50
C TRP A 127 -2.87 5.09 8.85
N ASN A 128 -2.85 5.12 7.53
CA ASN A 128 -3.67 6.02 6.73
C ASN A 128 -4.31 5.24 5.59
N CYS A 129 -5.51 5.65 5.17
CA CYS A 129 -6.34 4.95 4.21
C CYS A 129 -6.49 5.77 2.94
N TYR A 130 -6.18 5.14 1.80
CA TYR A 130 -6.26 5.75 0.47
C TYR A 130 -7.29 5.03 -0.38
N SER A 131 -8.25 5.76 -0.93
CA SER A 131 -9.27 5.25 -1.84
C SER A 131 -8.86 5.48 -3.28
N MET A 132 -8.90 4.41 -4.09
CA MET A 132 -8.68 4.48 -5.53
C MET A 132 -10.00 4.46 -6.29
N VAL A 133 -10.13 5.43 -7.19
CA VAL A 133 -11.31 5.61 -8.04
C VAL A 133 -10.91 5.35 -9.48
N PHE A 134 -11.58 4.40 -10.11
CA PHE A 134 -11.40 4.08 -11.51
C PHE A 134 -12.43 4.82 -12.35
N ASN A 135 -11.96 5.75 -13.18
CA ASN A 135 -12.84 6.57 -14.00
C ASN A 135 -12.88 6.04 -15.43
N THR A 136 -14.07 6.05 -16.04
CA THR A 136 -14.28 5.65 -17.44
C THR A 136 -14.03 6.77 -18.45
N SER A 137 -13.81 7.99 -17.95
CA SER A 137 -13.38 9.15 -18.71
C SER A 137 -11.96 9.58 -18.32
N TYR A 138 -11.29 10.30 -19.23
CA TYR A 138 -10.12 11.08 -18.87
C TYR A 138 -10.58 12.29 -18.06
N GLU A 139 -10.08 12.45 -16.85
CA GLU A 139 -10.11 13.77 -16.22
C GLU A 139 -9.18 14.66 -17.04
N ASN A 140 -9.71 15.75 -17.59
CA ASN A 140 -8.87 16.76 -18.25
C ASN A 140 -7.87 17.29 -17.20
N PRO A 141 -6.55 17.13 -17.39
CA PRO A 141 -5.63 17.91 -16.59
C PRO A 141 -5.97 19.39 -16.82
N LEU A 142 -6.08 20.16 -15.73
CA LEU A 142 -6.30 21.60 -15.83
C LEU A 142 -5.27 22.17 -16.83
N PRO A 143 -5.67 23.10 -17.73
CA PRO A 143 -4.72 23.73 -18.63
C PRO A 143 -3.57 24.29 -17.80
N VAL A 144 -2.36 23.82 -18.08
CA VAL A 144 -1.16 24.46 -17.54
C VAL A 144 -1.14 25.85 -18.17
N ASP A 145 -1.41 26.87 -17.35
CA ASP A 145 -1.44 28.26 -17.80
C ASP A 145 0.00 28.68 -18.13
N PHE A 146 0.40 28.45 -19.37
CA PHE A 146 1.65 28.95 -19.92
C PHE A 146 1.49 30.43 -20.28
N THR A 147 1.10 31.28 -19.33
CA THR A 147 1.37 32.71 -19.46
C THR A 147 2.85 32.92 -19.13
N PRO A 148 3.72 33.24 -20.11
CA PRO A 148 5.08 33.64 -19.80
C PRO A 148 5.04 34.88 -18.89
N PRO A 149 5.96 35.01 -17.92
CA PRO A 149 6.08 36.23 -17.15
C PRO A 149 6.32 37.39 -18.12
N ASN A 150 5.51 38.44 -18.01
CA ASN A 150 5.74 39.69 -18.74
C ASN A 150 7.12 40.20 -18.35
N VAL A 151 8.05 40.19 -19.31
CA VAL A 151 9.34 40.90 -19.26
C VAL A 151 9.25 42.10 -20.18
#